data_AF-A0A3C0JLB2-F1
#
_entry.id   AF-A0A3C0JLB2-F1
#
_cell.length_a   1.000
_cell.length_b   1.000
_cell.length_c   1.000
_cell.angle_alpha   90.00
_cell.angle_beta   90.00
_cell.angle_gamma   90.00
#
_symmetry.space_group_name_H-M   'P 1'
#
loop_
_entity.id
_entity.type
_entity.pdbx_description
1 polymer ?
#
loop_
_entity_poly.entity_id
_entity_poly.type
_entity_poly.pdbx_seq_one_letter_code
_entity_poly.pdbx_strand_id
1 'polypeptide(L)' 'TDHGSGGAAFAIGDAVKGGQYGEYPSIKLEDLQHGDLVPNLDFRGLYSTVLEDWLGLDAKPIVKGTFEKPRFL' A
#
# COMPACT_ATOMS: atom_id res chain seq x y z
N THR A 1 1.13 -8.36 24.88
CA THR A 1 1.24 -6.99 24.34
C THR A 1 0.46 -6.98 23.06
N ASP A 2 -0.36 -5.95 22.85
CA ASP A 2 -1.00 -5.77 21.55
C ASP A 2 0.05 -5.29 20.54
N HIS A 3 0.08 -5.90 19.36
CA HIS A 3 0.94 -5.47 18.26
C HIS A 3 0.07 -4.58 17.38
N GLY A 4 0.37 -3.28 17.32
CA GLY A 4 -0.40 -2.35 16.49
C GLY A 4 -0.51 -2.82 15.04
N SER A 5 -1.72 -2.70 14.50
CA SER A 5 -2.14 -3.04 13.12
C SER A 5 -1.65 -2.08 12.03
N GLY A 6 -1.19 -0.89 12.40
CA GLY A 6 -0.77 0.15 11.45
C GLY A 6 0.64 -0.05 10.90
N GLY A 7 0.82 0.21 9.60
CA GLY A 7 2.13 0.16 8.93
C GLY A 7 2.27 1.22 7.83
N ALA A 8 3.50 1.45 7.39
CA ALA A 8 3.83 2.32 6.27
C ALA A 8 4.86 1.65 5.36
N ALA A 9 4.75 1.90 4.05
CA ALA A 9 5.73 1.48 3.05
C ALA A 9 6.38 2.71 2.42
N PHE A 10 7.67 2.61 2.10
CA PHE A 10 8.45 3.70 1.51
C PHE A 10 9.06 3.23 0.19
N ALA A 11 8.97 4.08 -0.83
CA ALA A 11 9.71 3.96 -2.08
C ALA A 11 10.65 5.19 -2.19
N ILE A 12 11.93 4.96 -2.44
CA ILE A 12 12.95 6.02 -2.46
C ILE A 12 13.88 5.76 -3.65
N GLY A 13 14.09 6.78 -4.49
CA GLY A 13 15.01 6.72 -5.63
C GLY A 13 14.65 7.76 -6.70
N ASP A 14 15.54 7.96 -7.66
CA ASP A 14 15.40 9.00 -8.70
C ASP A 14 14.14 8.85 -9.56
N ALA A 15 13.69 7.60 -9.78
CA ALA A 15 12.48 7.30 -10.54
C ALA A 15 11.19 7.48 -9.73
N VAL A 16 11.27 7.70 -8.42
CA VAL A 16 10.09 7.80 -7.55
C VAL A 16 9.46 9.18 -7.70
N LYS A 17 8.18 9.19 -8.05
CA LYS A 17 7.31 10.37 -7.96
C LYS A 17 6.94 10.56 -6.49
N GLY A 18 7.57 11.53 -5.85
CA GLY A 18 7.34 11.81 -4.43
C GLY A 18 5.90 12.21 -4.13
N GLY A 19 5.39 11.75 -2.98
CA GLY A 19 4.03 12.05 -2.51
C GLY A 19 3.55 11.02 -1.50
N GLN A 20 2.38 11.30 -0.90
CA GLN A 20 1.64 10.31 -0.13
C GLN A 20 0.73 9.52 -1.07
N TYR A 21 0.84 8.20 -1.04
CA TYR A 21 0.00 7.29 -1.77
C TYR A 21 -0.81 6.45 -0.78
N GLY A 22 -2.14 6.57 -0.85
CA GLY A 22 -3.07 6.06 0.16
C GLY A 22 -3.54 7.16 1.12
N GLU A 23 -4.58 6.87 1.88
CA GLU A 23 -5.19 7.82 2.81
C GLU A 23 -4.56 7.69 4.20
N TYR A 24 -4.59 8.76 4.99
CA TYR A 24 -4.26 8.63 6.41
C TYR A 24 -5.45 7.96 7.12
N PRO A 25 -5.26 6.83 7.85
CA PRO A 25 -6.37 6.13 8.46
C PRO A 25 -7.02 6.99 9.55
N SER A 26 -8.33 6.80 9.75
CA SER A 26 -9.04 7.50 10.84
C SER A 26 -8.50 7.06 12.20
N ILE A 27 -8.42 8.03 13.12
CA ILE A 27 -8.04 7.81 14.52
C ILE A 27 -9.22 7.98 15.49
N LYS A 28 -10.43 8.16 14.95
CA LYS A 28 -11.64 8.22 15.79
C LYS A 28 -11.97 6.82 16.29
N LEU A 29 -12.34 6.70 17.56
CA LEU A 29 -12.63 5.41 18.20
C LEU A 29 -13.70 4.59 17.47
N GLU A 30 -14.69 5.25 16.89
CA GLU A 30 -15.78 4.62 16.13
C GLU A 30 -15.35 4.00 14.80
N ASP A 31 -14.22 4.44 14.25
CA ASP A 31 -13.68 3.95 12.98
C ASP A 31 -12.64 2.83 13.19
N LEU A 32 -12.26 2.53 14.44
CA LEU A 32 -11.28 1.50 14.78
C LEU A 32 -11.92 0.12 14.85
N GLN A 33 -11.23 -0.91 14.36
CA GLN A 33 -11.66 -2.29 14.51
C GLN A 33 -10.94 -2.91 15.71
N HIS A 34 -11.65 -3.24 16.79
CA HIS A 34 -11.03 -3.75 18.02
C HIS A 34 -9.98 -2.82 18.65
N GLY A 35 -10.03 -1.51 18.35
CA GLY A 35 -9.02 -0.53 18.80
C GLY A 35 -7.87 -0.33 17.83
N ASP A 36 -7.87 -1.06 16.71
CA ASP A 36 -6.84 -1.03 15.67
C ASP A 36 -7.18 -0.10 14.51
N LEU A 37 -6.13 0.48 13.91
CA LEU A 37 -6.24 1.22 12.66
C LEU A 37 -6.67 0.27 11.54
N VAL A 38 -7.65 0.70 10.75
CA VAL A 38 -8.13 -0.09 9.62
C VAL A 38 -7.23 0.16 8.41
N PRO A 39 -6.62 -0.89 7.81
CA PRO A 39 -5.84 -0.73 6.58
C PRO A 39 -6.71 -0.24 5.43
N ASN A 40 -6.21 0.74 4.69
CA ASN A 40 -6.90 1.35 3.54
C ASN A 40 -6.14 1.19 2.22
N LEU A 41 -4.98 0.53 2.23
CA LEU A 41 -4.21 0.21 1.04
C LEU A 41 -3.84 -1.27 1.05
N ASP A 42 -4.14 -1.96 -0.04
CA ASP A 42 -3.69 -3.33 -0.25
C ASP A 42 -2.23 -3.32 -0.72
N PHE A 43 -1.33 -3.92 0.07
CA PHE A 43 0.12 -3.96 -0.24
C PHE A 43 0.41 -4.64 -1.59
N ARG A 44 -0.49 -5.49 -2.09
CA ARG A 44 -0.35 -6.11 -3.42
C ARG A 44 -0.42 -5.08 -4.53
N GLY A 45 -1.14 -3.98 -4.33
CA GLY A 45 -1.16 -2.83 -5.22
C GLY A 45 0.22 -2.18 -5.36
N LEU A 46 0.92 -1.99 -4.25
CA LEU A 46 2.30 -1.49 -4.23
C LEU A 46 3.23 -2.42 -5.01
N TYR A 47 3.13 -3.73 -4.80
CA TYR A 47 3.94 -4.69 -5.56
C TYR A 47 3.58 -4.72 -7.04
N SER A 48 2.32 -4.51 -7.42
CA SER A 48 1.94 -4.36 -8.82
C SER A 48 2.66 -3.17 -9.47
N THR A 49 2.80 -2.03 -8.78
CA THR A 49 3.58 -0.89 -9.30
C THR A 49 5.03 -1.27 -9.56
N VAL A 50 5.69 -1.95 -8.61
CA VAL A 50 7.09 -2.37 -8.79
C VAL A 50 7.23 -3.41 -9.90
N LEU A 51 6.35 -4.40 -9.94
CA LEU A 51 6.41 -5.49 -10.92
C LEU A 51 6.20 -4.98 -12.35
N GLU A 52 5.19 -4.15 -12.57
CA GLU A 52 4.84 -3.67 -13.91
C GLU A 52 5.71 -2.48 -14.34
N ASP A 53 5.81 -1.46 -13.48
CA ASP A 53 6.36 -0.15 -13.88
C ASP A 53 7.88 -0.06 -13.70
N TRP A 54 8.48 -0.93 -12.89
CA TRP A 54 9.95 -1.03 -12.74
C TRP A 54 10.53 -2.27 -13.40
N LEU A 55 9.93 -3.45 -13.17
CA LEU A 55 10.48 -4.72 -13.65
C LEU A 55 9.93 -5.17 -15.01
N GLY A 56 8.87 -4.54 -15.52
CA GLY A 56 8.25 -4.90 -16.80
C GLY A 56 7.59 -6.27 -16.82
N LEU A 57 7.11 -6.76 -15.67
CA LEU A 57 6.47 -8.06 -15.49
C LEU A 57 4.95 -7.93 -15.39
N ASP A 58 4.20 -8.96 -15.81
CA ASP A 58 2.77 -9.07 -15.52
C ASP A 58 2.56 -9.39 -14.02
N ALA A 59 2.02 -8.43 -13.27
CA ALA A 59 1.80 -8.58 -11.84
C ALA A 59 0.65 -9.55 -11.51
N LYS A 60 -0.39 -9.60 -12.35
CA LYS A 60 -1.64 -10.32 -12.05
C LYS A 60 -1.44 -11.77 -11.60
N PRO A 61 -0.61 -12.62 -12.25
CA PRO A 61 -0.36 -13.98 -11.79
C PRO A 61 0.48 -14.05 -10.51
N ILE A 62 1.29 -13.03 -10.19
CA ILE A 62 2.19 -12.99 -9.03
C ILE A 62 1.41 -12.55 -7.78
N VAL A 63 0.68 -11.44 -7.86
CA VAL A 63 -0.15 -10.93 -6.76
C VAL A 63 -1.51 -11.62 -6.64
N LYS A 64 -1.82 -12.53 -7.58
CA LYS A 64 -3.04 -13.34 -7.64
C LYS A 64 -4.31 -12.50 -7.75
N GLY A 65 -4.29 -11.45 -8.56
CA GLY A 65 -5.44 -10.57 -8.76
C GLY A 65 -5.09 -9.24 -9.38
N THR A 66 -6.08 -8.35 -9.43
CA THR A 66 -5.91 -6.96 -9.82
C THR A 66 -6.22 -6.10 -8.60
N PHE A 67 -5.29 -5.22 -8.24
CA PHE A 67 -5.38 -4.36 -7.08
C PHE A 67 -5.16 -2.90 -7.52
N GLU A 68 -5.64 -1.95 -6.73
CA GLU A 68 -5.35 -0.54 -6.96
C GLU A 68 -3.83 -0.34 -6.99
N LYS A 69 -3.31 0.21 -8.09
CA LYS A 69 -1.88 0.35 -8.33
C LYS A 69 -1.44 1.80 -8.09
N PRO A 70 -0.77 2.12 -6.98
CA PRO A 70 -0.38 3.49 -6.69
C PRO A 70 0.74 3.93 -7.64
N ARG A 71 0.57 5.09 -8.30
CA ARG A 71 1.47 5.55 -9.38
C ARG A 71 2.67 6.35 -8.85
N PHE A 72 3.49 5.71 -8.02
CA PHE A 72 4.71 6.30 -7.45
C PHE A 72 5.97 6.08 -8.29
N LEU A 73 5.87 5.31 -9.39
CA LEU A 73 6.89 5.16 -10.42
C LEU A 73 6.39 5.77 -11.74
#